data_AF-A0A356PFA4-F1
#
_entry.id   AF-A0A356PFA4-F1
#
_cell.length_a   1.000
_cell.length_b   1.000
_cell.length_c   1.000
_cell.angle_alpha   90.00
_cell.angle_beta   90.00
_cell.angle_gamma   90.00
#
_symmetry.space_group_name_H-M   'P 1'
#
loop_
_entity.id
_entity.type
_entity.pdbx_description
1 polymer ?
#
loop_
_entity_poly.entity_id
_entity_poly.type
_entity_poly.pdbx_seq_one_letter_code
_entity_poly.pdbx_strand_id
1 'polypeptide(L)'
;DLELMLEAQEILLTRAFAFDMFLLLTGDGDFLSLLRKVRAWGKVVKVIGVAGSVHHALQPYCEGDDLLQWVIEQKPQTQYSPVQDLEQGIQILGTLQTRLPYVASTKARAALTELMGRTISQVKEFIRYTLKENILIEREHPDPNLKIGKTKIYLLNLENALVIEALGSMREEVSQRQKLI
;
A
#
# COMPACT_ATOMS: atom_id res chain seq x y z
N ASP A 1 14.51 -8.30 -7.22
CA ASP A 1 14.31 -7.81 -8.59
C ASP A 1 15.38 -8.27 -9.57
N LEU A 2 16.67 -8.05 -9.29
CA LEU A 2 17.77 -8.40 -10.20
C LEU A 2 17.74 -9.87 -10.67
N GLU A 3 17.66 -10.83 -9.74
CA GLU A 3 17.68 -12.26 -10.06
C GLU A 3 16.51 -12.66 -10.97
N LEU A 4 15.30 -12.23 -10.64
CA LEU A 4 14.11 -12.47 -11.46
C LEU A 4 14.23 -11.86 -12.86
N MET A 5 14.84 -10.67 -12.97
CA MET A 5 15.09 -10.04 -14.27
C MET A 5 16.13 -10.81 -15.10
N LEU A 6 17.15 -11.38 -14.46
CA LEU A 6 18.18 -12.18 -15.13
C LEU A 6 17.59 -13.50 -15.61
N GLU A 7 16.85 -14.23 -14.77
CA GLU A 7 16.19 -15.49 -15.16
C GLU A 7 15.21 -15.29 -16.33
N ALA A 8 14.39 -14.23 -16.28
CA ALA A 8 13.47 -13.93 -17.37
C ALA A 8 14.20 -13.60 -18.68
N GLN A 9 15.34 -12.91 -18.62
CA GLN A 9 16.16 -12.64 -19.79
C GLN A 9 16.86 -13.90 -20.30
N GLU A 10 17.32 -14.78 -19.42
CA GLU A 10 17.90 -16.06 -19.80
C GLU A 10 16.88 -16.92 -20.54
N ILE A 11 15.63 -17.00 -20.04
CA ILE A 11 14.55 -17.73 -20.72
C ILE A 11 14.28 -17.13 -22.10
N LEU A 12 14.24 -15.80 -22.22
CA LEU A 12 14.07 -15.13 -23.52
C LEU A 12 15.18 -15.48 -24.51
N LEU A 13 16.43 -15.55 -24.06
CA LEU A 13 17.59 -15.79 -24.92
C LEU A 13 17.78 -17.26 -25.27
N THR A 14 17.56 -18.16 -24.31
CA THR A 14 17.86 -19.59 -24.45
C THR A 14 16.67 -20.41 -24.92
N ARG A 15 15.44 -19.92 -24.69
CA ARG A 15 14.18 -20.64 -24.95
C ARG A 15 13.14 -19.73 -25.61
N ALA A 16 13.60 -18.86 -26.51
CA ALA A 16 12.77 -17.85 -27.18
C ALA A 16 11.48 -18.39 -27.79
N PHE A 17 11.47 -19.64 -28.29
CA PHE A 17 10.31 -20.24 -28.96
C PHE A 17 9.47 -21.16 -28.06
N ALA A 18 9.91 -21.41 -26.82
CA ALA A 18 9.24 -22.34 -25.92
C ALA A 18 7.97 -21.76 -25.28
N PHE A 19 7.87 -20.42 -25.23
CA PHE A 19 6.77 -19.72 -24.56
C PHE A 19 6.32 -18.53 -25.39
N ASP A 20 5.01 -18.37 -25.55
CA ASP A 20 4.42 -17.22 -26.24
C ASP A 20 3.93 -16.14 -25.27
N MET A 21 3.80 -16.50 -23.99
CA MET A 21 3.30 -15.62 -22.94
C MET A 21 4.17 -15.70 -21.68
N PHE A 22 4.39 -14.54 -21.07
CA PHE A 22 4.98 -14.39 -19.75
C PHE A 22 3.91 -13.86 -18.78
N LEU A 23 3.75 -14.55 -17.65
CA LEU A 23 2.94 -14.09 -16.53
C LEU A 23 3.89 -13.52 -15.47
N LEU A 24 3.79 -12.22 -15.21
CA LEU A 24 4.62 -11.53 -14.23
C LEU A 24 3.79 -11.24 -12.98
N LEU A 25 4.08 -11.94 -11.90
CA LEU A 25 3.43 -11.73 -10.61
C LEU A 25 4.18 -10.62 -9.84
N THR A 26 3.75 -9.37 -10.00
CA THR A 26 4.41 -8.23 -9.34
C THR A 26 3.48 -7.01 -9.24
N GLY A 27 3.74 -6.16 -8.24
CA GLY A 27 3.23 -4.79 -8.19
C GLY A 27 4.31 -3.74 -8.41
N ASP A 28 5.56 -4.16 -8.59
CA ASP A 28 6.73 -3.27 -8.59
C ASP A 28 7.04 -2.71 -9.99
N GLY A 29 7.11 -1.38 -10.08
CA GLY A 29 7.34 -0.64 -11.31
C GLY A 29 8.70 -0.88 -11.96
N ASP A 30 9.69 -1.36 -11.22
CA ASP A 30 11.06 -1.58 -11.73
C ASP A 30 11.11 -2.65 -12.84
N PHE A 31 10.11 -3.55 -12.86
CA PHE A 31 9.96 -4.56 -13.89
C PHE A 31 9.42 -4.06 -15.24
N LEU A 32 9.04 -2.78 -15.34
CA LEU A 32 8.56 -2.21 -16.61
C LEU A 32 9.60 -2.37 -17.73
N SER A 33 10.89 -2.26 -17.40
CA SER A 33 11.98 -2.44 -18.35
C SER A 33 12.05 -3.87 -18.90
N LEU A 34 11.85 -4.87 -18.05
CA LEU A 34 11.77 -6.27 -18.44
C LEU A 34 10.55 -6.52 -19.34
N LEU A 35 9.39 -6.00 -18.96
CA LEU A 35 8.15 -6.15 -19.72
C LEU A 35 8.29 -5.63 -21.14
N ARG A 36 8.87 -4.42 -21.30
CA ARG A 36 9.13 -3.82 -22.62
C ARG A 36 10.05 -4.70 -23.47
N LYS A 37 11.10 -5.27 -22.88
CA LYS A 37 12.01 -6.18 -23.58
C LYS A 37 11.30 -7.44 -24.04
N VAL A 38 10.55 -8.12 -23.17
CA VAL A 38 9.79 -9.33 -23.53
C VAL A 38 8.81 -9.05 -24.67
N ARG A 39 8.09 -7.92 -24.63
CA ARG A 39 7.18 -7.51 -25.72
C ARG A 39 7.89 -7.16 -27.02
N ALA A 40 9.08 -6.55 -26.96
CA ALA A 40 9.89 -6.27 -28.15
C ALA A 40 10.34 -7.56 -28.87
N TRP A 41 10.39 -8.68 -28.15
CA TRP A 41 10.60 -10.02 -28.72
C TRP A 41 9.32 -10.66 -29.27
N GLY A 42 8.22 -9.92 -29.38
CA GLY A 42 6.94 -10.40 -29.92
C GLY A 42 6.14 -11.27 -28.96
N LYS A 43 6.51 -11.33 -27.67
CA LYS A 43 5.83 -12.13 -26.66
C LYS A 43 4.71 -11.35 -25.96
N VAL A 44 3.67 -12.06 -25.53
CA VAL A 44 2.61 -11.50 -24.68
C VAL A 44 3.12 -11.42 -23.25
N VAL A 45 2.86 -10.31 -22.56
CA VAL A 45 3.14 -10.17 -21.12
C VAL A 45 1.88 -9.75 -20.41
N LYS A 46 1.53 -10.47 -19.35
CA LYS A 46 0.45 -10.09 -18.43
C LYS A 46 1.03 -9.86 -17.04
N VAL A 47 0.63 -8.76 -16.42
CA VAL A 47 0.98 -8.45 -15.03
C VAL A 47 -0.17 -8.91 -14.15
N ILE A 48 0.15 -9.68 -13.12
CA ILE A 48 -0.79 -10.08 -12.09
C ILE A 48 -0.28 -9.47 -10.78
N GLY A 49 -1.06 -8.58 -10.18
CA GLY A 49 -0.69 -7.93 -8.92
C GLY A 49 -1.90 -7.74 -8.01
N VAL A 50 -1.64 -7.32 -6.77
CA VAL A 50 -2.71 -7.07 -5.79
C VAL A 50 -3.36 -5.72 -6.08
N ALA A 51 -4.69 -5.69 -6.11
CA ALA A 51 -5.48 -4.49 -6.40
C ALA A 51 -5.05 -3.29 -5.52
N GLY A 52 -4.90 -2.13 -6.15
CA GLY A 52 -4.46 -0.90 -5.47
C GLY A 52 -2.99 -0.86 -5.02
N SER A 53 -2.18 -1.88 -5.34
CA SER A 53 -0.74 -1.91 -5.03
C SER A 53 0.17 -2.08 -6.25
N VAL A 54 -0.41 -2.25 -7.44
CA VAL A 54 0.34 -2.28 -8.69
C VAL A 54 0.76 -0.87 -9.09
N HIS A 55 2.03 -0.70 -9.40
CA HIS A 55 2.56 0.56 -9.90
C HIS A 55 1.80 1.00 -11.17
N HIS A 56 1.38 2.28 -11.23
CA HIS A 56 0.55 2.83 -12.30
C HIS A 56 1.08 2.52 -13.71
N ALA A 57 2.39 2.54 -13.91
CA ALA A 57 3.02 2.25 -15.20
C ALA A 57 2.84 0.80 -15.68
N LEU A 58 2.48 -0.13 -14.78
CA LEU A 58 2.20 -1.53 -15.09
C LEU A 58 0.71 -1.81 -15.32
N GLN A 59 -0.19 -0.90 -14.91
CA GLN A 59 -1.64 -1.08 -15.04
C GLN A 59 -2.13 -1.42 -16.46
N PRO A 60 -1.58 -0.84 -17.55
CA PRO A 60 -2.02 -1.20 -18.91
C PRO A 60 -1.78 -2.66 -19.30
N TYR A 61 -0.99 -3.39 -18.51
CA TYR A 61 -0.63 -4.79 -18.77
C TYR A 61 -1.30 -5.75 -17.78
N CYS A 62 -2.14 -5.25 -16.88
CA CYS A 62 -2.96 -6.09 -16.01
C CYS A 62 -4.17 -6.61 -16.79
N GLU A 63 -4.42 -7.92 -16.73
CA GLU A 63 -5.69 -8.49 -17.19
C GLU A 63 -6.56 -8.82 -15.99
N GLY A 64 -7.65 -8.07 -15.83
CA GLY A 64 -8.63 -8.27 -14.76
C GLY A 64 -8.03 -8.00 -13.38
N ASP A 65 -8.57 -7.03 -12.68
CA ASP A 65 -8.36 -6.96 -11.24
C ASP A 65 -8.90 -8.28 -10.65
N ASP A 66 -8.11 -8.99 -9.83
CA ASP A 66 -8.53 -10.05 -8.87
C ASP A 66 -8.01 -11.49 -9.02
N LEU A 67 -7.12 -11.85 -9.95
CA LEU A 67 -6.62 -13.26 -9.96
C LEU A 67 -5.76 -13.60 -8.72
N LEU A 68 -4.88 -12.69 -8.30
CA LEU A 68 -4.13 -12.84 -7.04
C LEU A 68 -4.99 -12.61 -5.80
N GLN A 69 -5.95 -11.70 -5.88
CA GLN A 69 -6.91 -11.45 -4.79
C GLN A 69 -7.72 -12.72 -4.50
N TRP A 70 -8.24 -13.37 -5.54
CA TRP A 70 -8.94 -14.65 -5.44
C TRP A 70 -8.07 -15.77 -4.86
N VAL A 71 -6.80 -15.88 -5.27
CA VAL A 71 -5.86 -16.86 -4.68
C VAL A 71 -5.55 -16.58 -3.21
N ILE A 72 -5.48 -15.30 -2.82
CA ILE A 72 -5.30 -14.89 -1.42
C ILE A 72 -6.56 -15.20 -0.60
N GLU A 73 -7.75 -14.96 -1.16
CA GLU A 73 -9.05 -15.25 -0.53
C GLU A 73 -9.33 -16.75 -0.38
N GLN A 74 -8.71 -17.61 -1.21
CA GLN A 74 -8.84 -19.07 -1.14
C GLN A 74 -7.96 -19.74 -0.05
N LYS A 75 -7.04 -19.02 0.60
CA LYS A 75 -6.27 -19.57 1.72
C LYS A 75 -6.99 -19.33 3.05
N PRO A 76 -7.34 -20.36 3.83
CA PRO A 76 -7.81 -20.20 5.20
C PRO A 76 -6.61 -19.90 6.11
N GLN A 77 -5.97 -18.75 5.92
CA GLN A 77 -5.26 -18.10 7.01
C GLN A 77 -6.30 -17.25 7.71
N THR A 78 -6.43 -17.41 9.03
CA THR A 78 -7.22 -16.56 9.93
C THR A 78 -7.23 -15.13 9.41
N GLN A 79 -8.29 -14.77 8.67
CA GLN A 79 -8.29 -13.60 7.82
C GLN A 79 -8.17 -12.40 8.75
N TYR A 80 -7.09 -11.64 8.61
CA TYR A 80 -6.91 -10.45 9.41
C TYR A 80 -8.12 -9.54 9.15
N SER A 81 -8.83 -9.17 10.21
CA SER A 81 -9.99 -8.29 10.11
C SER A 81 -9.58 -6.92 10.64
N PRO A 82 -9.35 -5.92 9.76
CA PRO A 82 -9.01 -4.55 10.17
C PRO A 82 -9.99 -3.97 11.17
N VAL A 83 -11.27 -4.40 11.11
CA VAL A 83 -12.35 -3.97 11.98
C VAL A 83 -12.04 -4.22 13.46
N GLN A 84 -11.37 -5.33 13.78
CA GLN A 84 -11.03 -5.69 15.16
C GLN A 84 -10.03 -4.72 15.81
N ASP A 85 -9.25 -4.03 15.00
CA ASP A 85 -8.20 -3.11 15.48
C ASP A 85 -8.56 -1.63 15.24
N LEU A 86 -9.76 -1.33 14.74
CA LEU A 86 -10.14 0.02 14.33
C LEU A 86 -10.03 1.05 15.45
N GLU A 87 -10.64 0.76 16.60
CA GLU A 87 -10.64 1.68 17.73
C GLU A 87 -9.21 1.97 18.20
N GLN A 88 -8.43 0.91 18.43
CA GLN A 88 -7.04 1.04 18.86
C GLN A 88 -6.19 1.78 17.83
N GLY A 89 -6.33 1.45 16.55
CA GLY A 89 -5.58 2.09 15.46
C GLY A 89 -5.90 3.57 15.33
N ILE A 90 -7.17 3.97 15.46
CA ILE A 90 -7.60 5.38 15.46
C ILE A 90 -7.01 6.11 16.68
N GLN A 91 -7.07 5.52 17.87
CA GLN A 91 -6.50 6.12 19.08
C GLN A 91 -4.98 6.32 18.98
N ILE A 92 -4.26 5.35 18.43
CA ILE A 92 -2.81 5.45 18.18
C ILE A 92 -2.52 6.60 17.23
N LEU A 93 -3.19 6.65 16.08
CA LEU A 93 -2.97 7.70 15.07
C LEU A 93 -3.38 9.07 15.61
N GLY A 94 -4.45 9.16 16.39
CA GLY A 94 -4.87 10.38 17.07
C GLY A 94 -3.80 10.88 18.03
N THR A 95 -3.25 9.99 18.87
CA THR A 95 -2.16 10.32 19.79
C THR A 95 -0.89 10.78 19.06
N LEU A 96 -0.58 10.18 17.92
CA LEU A 96 0.54 10.64 17.09
C LEU A 96 0.29 12.04 16.53
N GLN A 97 -0.92 12.31 16.06
CA GLN A 97 -1.31 13.62 15.53
C GLN A 97 -1.36 14.72 16.59
N THR A 98 -1.57 14.39 17.87
CA THR A 98 -1.45 15.38 18.95
C THR A 98 0.01 15.70 19.27
N ARG A 99 0.90 14.72 19.17
CA ARG A 99 2.31 14.84 19.60
C ARG A 99 3.27 15.30 18.51
N LEU A 100 3.01 14.95 17.26
CA LEU A 100 3.91 15.22 16.14
C LEU A 100 3.40 16.38 15.27
N PRO A 101 4.30 17.12 14.59
CA PRO A 101 3.89 18.14 13.63
C PRO A 101 3.03 17.58 12.50
N TYR A 102 3.37 16.37 12.03
CA TYR A 102 2.59 15.60 11.07
C TYR A 102 2.89 14.11 11.27
N VAL A 103 2.03 13.23 10.74
CA VAL A 103 2.22 11.78 10.80
C VAL A 103 2.56 11.22 9.42
N ALA A 104 3.84 11.03 9.15
CA ALA A 104 4.30 10.38 7.92
C ALA A 104 3.84 8.92 7.82
N SER A 105 3.62 8.43 6.61
CA SER A 105 3.17 7.07 6.32
C SER A 105 4.10 5.98 6.89
N THR A 106 5.41 6.24 6.98
CA THR A 106 6.39 5.34 7.60
C THR A 106 6.24 5.32 9.12
N LYS A 107 6.07 6.49 9.74
CA LYS A 107 5.90 6.62 11.20
C LYS A 107 4.58 6.01 11.66
N ALA A 108 3.48 6.23 10.93
CA ALA A 108 2.20 5.59 11.17
C ALA A 108 2.33 4.06 11.17
N ARG A 109 2.91 3.50 10.10
CA ARG A 109 3.10 2.05 9.97
C ARG A 109 3.94 1.47 11.09
N ALA A 110 5.04 2.13 11.47
CA ALA A 110 5.90 1.66 12.55
C ALA A 110 5.15 1.63 13.89
N ALA A 111 4.47 2.73 14.24
CA ALA A 111 3.72 2.81 15.49
C ALA A 111 2.54 1.83 15.55
N LEU A 112 1.79 1.65 14.46
CA LEU A 112 0.70 0.67 14.40
C LEU A 112 1.23 -0.76 14.54
N THR A 113 2.36 -1.08 13.89
CA THR A 113 3.00 -2.40 14.01
C THR A 113 3.38 -2.69 15.46
N GLU A 114 4.05 -1.73 16.09
CA GLU A 114 4.54 -1.86 17.47
C GLU A 114 3.39 -1.93 18.49
N LEU A 115 2.44 -0.99 18.42
CA LEU A 115 1.43 -0.80 19.46
C LEU A 115 0.21 -1.73 19.32
N MET A 116 -0.10 -2.20 18.11
CA MET A 116 -1.16 -3.20 17.90
C MET A 116 -0.61 -4.64 17.94
N GLY A 117 0.72 -4.83 18.00
CA GLY A 117 1.34 -6.15 17.94
C GLY A 117 1.05 -6.88 16.62
N ARG A 118 0.83 -6.14 15.53
CA ARG A 118 0.51 -6.67 14.21
C ARG A 118 1.73 -6.69 13.30
N THR A 119 1.73 -7.60 12.34
CA THR A 119 2.79 -7.63 11.32
C THR A 119 2.66 -6.44 10.37
N ILE A 120 3.76 -6.07 9.69
CA ILE A 120 3.76 -5.01 8.68
C ILE A 120 2.72 -5.28 7.58
N SER A 121 2.50 -6.55 7.21
CA SER A 121 1.50 -6.92 6.19
C SER A 121 0.08 -6.59 6.65
N GLN A 122 -0.26 -6.97 7.88
CA GLN A 122 -1.57 -6.67 8.49
C GLN A 122 -1.78 -5.17 8.66
N VAL A 123 -0.75 -4.42 9.06
CA VAL A 123 -0.84 -2.96 9.16
C VAL A 123 -1.03 -2.30 7.80
N LYS A 124 -0.40 -2.81 6.73
CA LYS A 124 -0.65 -2.32 5.36
C LYS A 124 -2.10 -2.57 4.94
N GLU A 125 -2.65 -3.74 5.30
CA GLU A 125 -4.06 -4.07 5.05
C GLU A 125 -5.00 -3.18 5.84
N PHE A 126 -4.71 -2.92 7.12
CA PHE A 126 -5.43 -1.98 7.98
C PHE A 126 -5.45 -0.57 7.39
N ILE A 127 -4.30 -0.05 6.95
CA ILE A 127 -4.21 1.27 6.32
C ILE A 127 -5.01 1.30 5.02
N ARG A 128 -4.93 0.26 4.18
CA ARG A 128 -5.71 0.19 2.94
C ARG A 128 -7.21 0.21 3.24
N TYR A 129 -7.65 -0.56 4.24
CA TYR A 129 -9.04 -0.58 4.69
C TYR A 129 -9.49 0.81 5.17
N THR A 130 -8.73 1.44 6.07
CA THR A 130 -9.09 2.75 6.62
C THR A 130 -9.08 3.88 5.58
N LEU A 131 -8.22 3.81 4.56
CA LEU A 131 -8.29 4.72 3.41
C LEU A 131 -9.55 4.46 2.57
N LYS A 132 -9.88 3.18 2.31
CA LYS A 132 -11.07 2.79 1.54
C LYS A 132 -12.37 3.24 2.23
N GLU A 133 -12.46 3.07 3.55
CA GLU A 133 -13.62 3.44 4.36
C GLU A 133 -13.62 4.93 4.78
N ASN A 134 -12.75 5.75 4.19
CA ASN A 134 -12.65 7.19 4.44
C ASN A 134 -12.48 7.53 5.94
N ILE A 135 -11.77 6.67 6.68
CA ILE A 135 -11.35 6.86 8.08
C ILE A 135 -10.04 7.63 8.11
N LEU A 136 -9.14 7.34 7.16
CA LEU A 136 -7.91 8.09 6.92
C LEU A 136 -7.99 8.85 5.60
N ILE A 137 -7.35 10.01 5.59
CA ILE A 137 -7.09 10.82 4.40
C ILE A 137 -5.57 10.82 4.18
N GLU A 138 -5.14 10.43 2.99
CA GLU A 138 -3.75 10.56 2.56
C GLU A 138 -3.53 11.94 1.90
N ARG A 139 -2.45 12.63 2.26
CA ARG A 139 -2.01 13.87 1.61
C ARG A 139 -0.50 13.89 1.39
N GLU A 140 -0.05 14.61 0.37
CA GLU A 140 1.36 15.01 0.27
C GLU A 140 1.61 16.23 1.16
N HIS A 141 2.70 16.22 1.91
CA HIS A 141 3.15 17.31 2.76
C HIS A 141 4.57 17.71 2.39
N PRO A 142 4.85 18.99 2.09
CA PRO A 142 6.20 19.46 1.82
C PRO A 142 7.02 19.48 3.12
N ASP A 143 8.20 18.86 3.10
CA ASP A 143 9.14 18.93 4.20
C ASP A 143 10.55 19.22 3.65
N PRO A 144 11.08 20.44 3.87
CA PRO A 144 12.39 20.84 3.35
C PRO A 144 13.55 20.08 3.98
N ASN A 145 13.35 19.39 5.11
CA ASN A 145 14.39 18.58 5.75
C ASN A 145 14.57 17.22 5.07
N LEU A 146 13.64 16.81 4.20
CA LEU A 146 13.74 15.58 3.42
C LEU A 146 14.47 15.83 2.11
N LYS A 147 15.34 14.89 1.72
CA LYS A 147 16.05 14.94 0.42
C LYS A 147 15.11 15.06 -0.80
N ILE A 148 13.91 14.49 -0.68
CA ILE A 148 12.86 14.49 -1.71
C ILE A 148 11.89 15.67 -1.59
N GLY A 149 12.02 16.52 -0.57
CA GLY A 149 11.23 17.74 -0.35
C GLY A 149 9.76 17.53 0.01
N LYS A 150 9.23 16.30 -0.07
CA LYS A 150 7.84 15.97 0.25
C LYS A 150 7.69 14.57 0.83
N THR A 151 6.63 14.35 1.60
CA THR A 151 6.28 13.05 2.19
C THR A 151 4.78 12.82 2.18
N LYS A 152 4.38 11.55 2.19
CA LYS A 152 2.98 11.17 2.38
C LYS A 152 2.64 11.15 3.86
N ILE A 153 1.61 11.89 4.24
CA ILE A 153 1.07 11.92 5.60
C ILE A 153 -0.33 11.34 5.65
N TYR A 154 -0.71 10.82 6.82
CA TYR A 154 -2.07 10.39 7.09
C TYR A 154 -2.73 11.32 8.10
N LEU A 155 -3.98 11.66 7.81
CA LEU A 155 -4.85 12.43 8.68
C LEU A 155 -6.10 11.62 8.99
N LEU A 156 -6.49 11.53 10.26
CA LEU A 156 -7.79 11.01 10.65
C LEU A 156 -8.91 11.91 10.11
N ASN A 157 -9.90 11.31 9.46
CA ASN A 157 -11.09 12.01 8.98
C ASN A 157 -12.04 12.31 10.13
N LEU A 158 -12.04 13.56 10.61
CA LEU A 158 -12.84 13.99 11.77
C LEU A 158 -14.35 14.14 11.49
N GLU A 159 -14.78 13.90 10.25
CA GLU A 159 -16.19 13.81 9.85
C GLU A 159 -16.72 12.36 9.91
N ASN A 160 -15.83 11.36 9.97
CA ASN A 160 -16.21 9.95 10.01
C ASN A 160 -16.72 9.56 11.41
N ALA A 161 -17.88 8.92 11.49
CA ALA A 161 -18.52 8.56 12.77
C ALA A 161 -17.63 7.66 13.65
N LEU A 162 -16.93 6.68 13.05
CA LEU A 162 -16.03 5.77 13.77
C LEU A 162 -14.83 6.51 14.36
N VAL A 163 -14.33 7.52 13.66
CA VAL A 163 -13.23 8.37 14.14
C VAL A 163 -13.69 9.23 15.31
N ILE A 164 -14.89 9.81 15.21
CA ILE A 164 -15.46 10.64 16.28
C ILE A 164 -15.64 9.83 17.55
N GLU A 165 -16.20 8.62 17.43
CA GLU A 165 -16.42 7.72 18.55
C GLU A 165 -15.10 7.26 19.19
N ALA A 166 -14.16 6.76 18.39
CA ALA A 166 -12.90 6.22 18.90
C ALA A 166 -11.97 7.29 19.50
N LEU A 167 -11.99 8.52 18.99
CA LEU A 167 -11.20 9.63 19.54
C LEU A 167 -11.78 10.20 20.84
N GLY A 168 -13.12 10.17 21.00
CA GLY A 168 -13.79 10.76 22.16
C GLY A 168 -13.32 12.18 22.47
N SER A 169 -12.80 12.39 23.69
CA SER A 169 -12.29 13.70 24.15
C SER A 169 -11.05 14.20 23.41
N MET A 170 -10.25 13.29 22.81
CA MET A 170 -9.04 13.65 22.06
C MET A 170 -9.35 14.32 20.72
N ARG A 171 -10.59 14.23 20.23
CA ARG A 171 -11.01 14.77 18.93
C ARG A 171 -10.70 16.25 18.79
N GLU A 172 -10.97 17.04 19.82
CA GLU A 172 -10.79 18.50 19.76
C GLU A 172 -9.30 18.85 19.61
N GLU A 173 -8.44 18.20 20.40
CA GLU A 173 -7.00 18.40 20.32
C GLU A 173 -6.45 18.00 18.94
N VAL A 174 -6.90 16.86 18.41
CA VAL A 174 -6.55 16.42 17.06
C VAL A 174 -7.02 17.42 16.01
N SER A 175 -8.23 17.97 16.13
CA SER A 175 -8.77 18.98 15.20
C SER A 175 -7.91 20.24 15.20
N GLN A 176 -7.54 20.75 16.37
CA GLN A 176 -6.68 21.93 16.48
C GLN A 176 -5.31 21.68 15.86
N ARG A 177 -4.75 20.47 16.04
CA ARG A 177 -3.45 20.12 15.46
C ARG A 177 -3.50 19.98 13.94
N GLN A 178 -4.55 19.37 13.39
CA GLN A 178 -4.70 19.25 11.93
C GLN A 178 -4.83 20.60 11.22
N LYS A 179 -5.38 21.64 11.88
CA LYS A 179 -5.47 22.99 11.31
C LYS A 179 -4.10 23.68 11.14
N LEU A 180 -3.05 23.16 11.79
CA LEU A 180 -1.69 23.68 11.71
C LEU A 180 -0.85 23.00 10.61
N ILE A 181 -1.40 22.00 9.93
CA ILE A 181 -0.76 21.19 8.88
C ILE A 181 -1.20 21.69 7.50
#